data_AF-A2EGP2-F1
#
_entry.id   AF-A2EGP2-F1
#
_cell.length_a   1.000
_cell.length_b   1.000
_cell.length_c   1.000
_cell.angle_alpha   90.00
_cell.angle_beta   90.00
_cell.angle_gamma   90.00
#
_symmetry.space_group_name_H-M   'P 1'
#
loop_
_entity.id
_entity.type
_entity.pdbx_description
1 polymer ?
#
loop_
_entity_poly.entity_id
_entity_poly.type
_entity_poly.pdbx_seq_one_letter_code
_entity_poly.pdbx_strand_id
1 'polypeptide(L)'
;MSMLESLWESYIGTNLVGSYFINNHTRIDTAQNMQCFAFQCSFNTISNSAIYISKSDNTTLLHVKCLFQSCRNSGNGGSVYFYNSGTGPIFQIQFCASECNSNGDGIFVISNCRDSRSFEGTIFNSGDLSTGYGPITTWYDDVIAKSNNISYCKGVYSSGIFNEQSANLWNTSYCTYSSGIANQFGAVMCSGNAVVNSCNIINNSELLDSEGIVNNYARTLTISKCCLMNNNPNGVGKLFKVANSLIIISCYYDSYTFSGNSPTVQETTSKFINALSHLSTANCIAVIPFISQNEKHLETEERGSLHKGDVSELIFMAFMAY
;
A
#
# COMPACT_ATOMS: atom_id res chain seq x y z
N MET A 1 18.95 22.79 -9.75
CA MET A 1 18.10 21.58 -9.81
C MET A 1 16.79 21.93 -9.12
N SER A 2 15.67 21.82 -9.83
CA SER A 2 14.37 22.11 -9.24
C SER A 2 14.05 21.10 -8.12
N MET A 3 13.22 21.47 -7.13
CA MET A 3 12.79 20.55 -6.06
C MET A 3 12.26 19.22 -6.64
N LEU A 4 11.56 19.29 -7.77
CA LEU A 4 10.96 18.16 -8.46
C LEU A 4 11.99 17.22 -9.09
N GLU A 5 13.04 17.77 -9.72
CA GLU A 5 14.17 16.99 -10.25
C GLU A 5 14.89 16.26 -9.12
N SER A 6 15.13 16.94 -8.00
CA SER A 6 15.76 16.34 -6.82
C SER A 6 14.90 15.21 -6.22
N LEU A 7 13.57 15.37 -6.21
CA LEU A 7 12.66 14.34 -5.74
C LEU A 7 12.71 13.11 -6.66
N TRP A 8 12.62 13.30 -7.98
CA TRP A 8 12.77 12.22 -8.95
C TRP A 8 14.11 11.49 -8.79
N GLU A 9 15.23 12.22 -8.75
CA GLU A 9 16.57 11.64 -8.58
C GLU A 9 16.70 10.86 -7.27
N SER A 10 16.05 11.30 -6.19
CA SER A 10 16.08 10.58 -4.90
C SER A 10 15.42 9.19 -4.92
N TYR A 11 14.38 8.99 -5.75
CA TYR A 11 13.68 7.71 -5.88
C TYR A 11 14.21 6.86 -7.03
N ILE A 12 14.55 7.48 -8.16
CA ILE A 12 14.89 6.80 -9.41
C ILE A 12 16.41 6.74 -9.65
N GLY A 13 17.18 7.65 -9.06
CA GLY A 13 18.64 7.70 -9.23
C GLY A 13 19.12 8.24 -10.59
N THR A 14 18.24 8.90 -11.34
CA THR A 14 18.56 9.49 -12.65
C THR A 14 17.93 10.86 -12.78
N ASN A 15 18.36 11.65 -13.76
CA ASN A 15 17.63 12.87 -14.13
C ASN A 15 16.33 12.51 -14.87
N LEU A 16 15.28 13.29 -14.62
CA LEU A 16 14.03 13.14 -15.35
C LEU A 16 14.19 13.62 -16.80
N VAL A 17 13.98 12.72 -17.76
CA VAL A 17 14.00 12.99 -19.21
C VAL A 17 12.64 12.78 -19.89
N GLY A 18 11.61 12.46 -19.11
CA GLY A 18 10.27 12.19 -19.61
C GLY A 18 9.23 13.25 -19.26
N SER A 19 7.97 12.83 -19.19
CA SER A 19 6.84 13.72 -18.93
C SER A 19 6.69 13.98 -17.43
N TYR A 20 6.39 15.23 -17.07
CA TYR A 20 6.04 15.62 -15.72
C TYR A 20 4.67 16.31 -15.70
N PHE A 21 3.89 16.03 -14.65
CA PHE A 21 2.52 16.46 -14.47
C PHE A 21 2.39 17.04 -13.06
N ILE A 22 1.89 18.26 -12.95
CA ILE A 22 1.78 18.99 -11.67
C ILE A 22 0.39 19.59 -11.57
N ASN A 23 -0.24 19.50 -10.39
CA ASN A 23 -1.50 20.17 -10.05
C ASN A 23 -2.68 19.90 -11.01
N ASN A 24 -3.63 19.07 -10.57
CA ASN A 24 -4.90 18.78 -11.24
C ASN A 24 -4.76 18.42 -12.74
N HIS A 25 -4.54 17.14 -13.00
CA HIS A 25 -4.72 16.56 -14.33
C HIS A 25 -5.99 15.73 -14.37
N THR A 26 -6.69 15.73 -15.50
CA THR A 26 -7.91 14.93 -15.69
C THR A 26 -7.58 13.46 -15.96
N ARG A 27 -6.49 13.20 -16.69
CA ARG A 27 -5.99 11.85 -16.97
C ARG A 27 -4.55 11.94 -17.49
N ILE A 28 -3.74 10.95 -17.14
CA ILE A 28 -2.39 10.73 -17.68
C ILE A 28 -2.46 9.47 -18.53
N ASP A 29 -2.19 9.62 -19.82
CA ASP A 29 -2.07 8.51 -20.76
C ASP A 29 -0.70 8.61 -21.43
N THR A 30 0.11 7.57 -21.26
CA THR A 30 1.50 7.57 -21.75
C THR A 30 1.77 6.35 -22.61
N ALA A 31 2.29 6.59 -23.82
CA ALA A 31 2.81 5.56 -24.72
C ALA A 31 4.31 5.23 -24.44
N GLN A 32 4.90 4.35 -25.25
CA GLN A 32 6.11 3.57 -24.98
C GLN A 32 7.39 4.33 -24.55
N ASN A 33 8.24 3.67 -23.75
CA ASN A 33 9.60 4.07 -23.35
C ASN A 33 9.69 5.44 -22.67
N MET A 34 8.82 5.73 -21.69
CA MET A 34 8.79 7.05 -21.05
C MET A 34 9.08 7.00 -19.55
N GLN A 35 9.64 8.10 -19.03
CA GLN A 35 9.61 8.41 -17.62
C GLN A 35 8.36 9.27 -17.36
N CYS A 36 7.56 8.93 -16.37
CA CYS A 36 6.34 9.66 -16.03
C CYS A 36 6.40 10.08 -14.55
N PHE A 37 6.38 11.38 -14.31
CA PHE A 37 6.35 11.94 -12.97
C PHE A 37 5.06 12.72 -12.72
N ALA A 38 4.20 12.26 -11.81
CA ALA A 38 3.02 13.00 -11.38
C ALA A 38 3.20 13.51 -9.94
N PHE A 39 3.08 14.82 -9.72
CA PHE A 39 3.26 15.45 -8.43
C PHE A 39 2.04 16.28 -8.04
N GLN A 40 1.44 15.99 -6.88
CA GLN A 40 0.28 16.72 -6.37
C GLN A 40 -0.90 16.80 -7.37
N CYS A 41 -1.13 15.74 -8.13
CA CYS A 41 -2.28 15.64 -9.02
C CYS A 41 -3.52 15.20 -8.24
N SER A 42 -4.68 15.77 -8.56
CA SER A 42 -5.98 15.29 -8.07
C SER A 42 -6.82 14.77 -9.23
N PHE A 43 -7.28 13.54 -9.11
CA PHE A 43 -8.11 12.85 -10.08
C PHE A 43 -9.47 12.55 -9.45
N ASN A 44 -10.51 13.23 -9.92
CA ASN A 44 -11.84 13.17 -9.34
C ASN A 44 -12.85 12.65 -10.37
N THR A 45 -13.62 11.63 -10.00
CA THR A 45 -14.74 11.11 -10.82
C THR A 45 -14.32 10.71 -12.25
N ILE A 46 -13.16 10.05 -12.38
CA ILE A 46 -12.69 9.55 -13.68
C ILE A 46 -13.39 8.23 -13.99
N SER A 47 -13.96 8.11 -15.20
CA SER A 47 -14.67 6.90 -15.67
C SER A 47 -13.77 5.87 -16.38
N ASN A 48 -12.45 6.05 -16.26
CA ASN A 48 -11.36 5.23 -16.79
C ASN A 48 -10.21 5.28 -15.76
N SER A 49 -9.12 4.54 -15.98
CA SER A 49 -7.90 4.76 -15.18
C SER A 49 -7.40 6.20 -15.34
N ALA A 50 -7.22 6.89 -14.21
CA ALA A 50 -6.64 8.21 -14.10
C ALA A 50 -5.19 8.25 -14.60
N ILE A 51 -4.42 7.20 -14.32
CA ILE A 51 -3.09 6.97 -14.90
C ILE A 51 -3.19 5.67 -15.69
N TYR A 52 -2.96 5.76 -17.00
CA TYR A 52 -3.02 4.62 -17.91
C TYR A 52 -1.71 4.47 -18.67
N ILE A 53 -1.01 3.38 -18.41
CA ILE A 53 0.27 3.06 -19.05
C ILE A 53 0.15 1.64 -19.61
N SER A 54 0.04 1.53 -20.94
CA SER A 54 -0.11 0.24 -21.63
C SER A 54 1.07 -0.07 -22.54
N LYS A 55 1.53 -1.33 -22.51
CA LYS A 55 2.46 -1.94 -23.47
C LYS A 55 3.65 -1.04 -23.83
N SER A 56 4.42 -0.65 -22.84
CA SER A 56 5.70 0.03 -23.05
C SER A 56 6.81 -0.85 -22.53
N ASP A 57 7.82 -1.18 -23.32
CA ASP A 57 9.05 -1.68 -22.72
C ASP A 57 9.66 -0.51 -21.90
N ASN A 58 10.23 -0.78 -20.73
CA ASN A 58 11.03 0.19 -19.96
C ASN A 58 10.39 1.54 -19.54
N THR A 59 9.11 1.59 -19.18
CA THR A 59 8.51 2.80 -18.58
C THR A 59 8.69 2.84 -17.06
N THR A 60 9.10 4.01 -16.56
CA THR A 60 9.20 4.31 -15.12
C THR A 60 8.09 5.25 -14.72
N LEU A 61 7.34 4.91 -13.67
CA LEU A 61 6.32 5.78 -13.09
C LEU A 61 6.72 6.17 -11.66
N LEU A 62 6.74 7.47 -11.40
CA LEU A 62 6.73 8.03 -10.05
C LEU A 62 5.48 8.88 -9.93
N HIS A 63 4.63 8.60 -8.95
CA HIS A 63 3.65 9.59 -8.51
C HIS A 63 3.74 9.82 -7.01
N VAL A 64 3.63 11.10 -6.64
CA VAL A 64 3.87 11.56 -5.29
C VAL A 64 2.77 12.53 -4.89
N LYS A 65 2.18 12.31 -3.70
CA LYS A 65 1.12 13.16 -3.12
C LYS A 65 -0.10 13.32 -4.04
N CYS A 66 -0.46 12.26 -4.77
CA CYS A 66 -1.60 12.29 -5.66
C CYS A 66 -2.89 11.82 -4.96
N LEU A 67 -4.00 12.49 -5.26
CA LEU A 67 -5.33 12.19 -4.77
C LEU A 67 -6.17 11.53 -5.88
N PHE A 68 -6.86 10.44 -5.53
CA PHE A 68 -7.76 9.70 -6.41
C PHE A 68 -9.10 9.54 -5.69
N GLN A 69 -10.15 10.19 -6.19
CA GLN A 69 -11.46 10.16 -5.57
C GLN A 69 -12.51 9.70 -6.58
N SER A 70 -13.27 8.68 -6.19
CA SER A 70 -14.40 8.14 -6.96
C SER A 70 -14.02 7.76 -8.41
N CYS A 71 -12.78 7.32 -8.64
CA CYS A 71 -12.30 6.84 -9.94
C CYS A 71 -12.85 5.43 -10.20
N ARG A 72 -13.51 5.22 -11.34
CA ARG A 72 -14.18 3.97 -11.68
C ARG A 72 -13.79 3.54 -13.08
N ASN A 73 -13.40 2.29 -13.24
CA ASN A 73 -13.09 1.72 -14.56
C ASN A 73 -13.94 0.46 -14.82
N SER A 74 -14.51 0.35 -16.02
CA SER A 74 -15.22 -0.87 -16.45
C SER A 74 -14.28 -2.02 -16.86
N GLY A 75 -12.98 -1.76 -16.96
CA GLY A 75 -11.93 -2.76 -17.14
C GLY A 75 -11.05 -2.91 -15.90
N ASN A 76 -9.75 -3.08 -16.12
CA ASN A 76 -8.74 -3.24 -15.07
C ASN A 76 -8.20 -1.89 -14.58
N GLY A 77 -7.73 -1.84 -13.34
CA GLY A 77 -7.04 -0.68 -12.75
C GLY A 77 -7.98 0.51 -12.56
N GLY A 78 -8.74 0.54 -11.46
CA GLY A 78 -9.75 1.56 -11.22
C GLY A 78 -9.22 2.99 -11.36
N SER A 79 -8.04 3.26 -10.81
CA SER A 79 -7.37 4.56 -10.92
C SER A 79 -6.04 4.49 -11.66
N VAL A 80 -5.26 3.43 -11.43
CA VAL A 80 -3.94 3.26 -12.03
C VAL A 80 -3.91 1.93 -12.75
N TYR A 81 -3.68 1.98 -14.05
CA TYR A 81 -3.44 0.82 -14.88
C TYR A 81 -2.01 0.86 -15.39
N PHE A 82 -1.25 -0.17 -15.05
CA PHE A 82 0.09 -0.34 -15.54
C PHE A 82 0.29 -1.76 -16.09
N TYR A 83 0.55 -1.85 -17.38
CA TYR A 83 0.83 -3.11 -18.06
C TYR A 83 2.10 -2.97 -18.88
N ASN A 84 3.16 -3.67 -18.49
CA ASN A 84 4.49 -3.54 -19.09
C ASN A 84 5.12 -4.93 -19.25
N SER A 85 5.51 -5.28 -20.48
CA SER A 85 6.20 -6.53 -20.83
C SER A 85 7.68 -6.55 -20.43
N GLY A 86 8.27 -5.39 -20.16
CA GLY A 86 9.68 -5.16 -19.82
C GLY A 86 9.92 -4.68 -18.38
N THR A 87 11.05 -4.01 -18.17
CA THR A 87 11.60 -3.65 -16.85
C THR A 87 11.52 -2.14 -16.60
N GLY A 88 10.73 -1.72 -15.63
CA GLY A 88 10.66 -0.32 -15.23
C GLY A 88 9.97 -0.21 -13.87
N PRO A 89 10.54 0.51 -12.89
CA PRO A 89 9.99 0.57 -11.55
C PRO A 89 8.76 1.47 -11.48
N ILE A 90 7.87 1.17 -10.53
CA ILE A 90 6.73 2.04 -10.19
C ILE A 90 6.82 2.41 -8.72
N PHE A 91 6.77 3.70 -8.46
CA PHE A 91 6.73 4.29 -7.13
C PHE A 91 5.45 5.10 -6.98
N GLN A 92 4.62 4.69 -6.02
CA GLN A 92 3.37 5.36 -5.66
C GLN A 92 3.49 5.80 -4.21
N ILE A 93 3.77 7.08 -4.00
CA ILE A 93 4.24 7.60 -2.72
C ILE A 93 3.28 8.65 -2.19
N GLN A 94 2.89 8.51 -0.92
CA GLN A 94 1.95 9.40 -0.23
C GLN A 94 0.65 9.62 -1.02
N PHE A 95 0.16 8.59 -1.70
CA PHE A 95 -1.09 8.70 -2.43
C PHE A 95 -2.29 8.59 -1.49
N CYS A 96 -3.43 9.13 -1.92
CA CYS A 96 -4.70 8.85 -1.27
C CYS A 96 -5.74 8.44 -2.29
N ALA A 97 -6.38 7.29 -2.06
CA ALA A 97 -7.45 6.76 -2.89
C ALA A 97 -8.70 6.56 -2.03
N SER A 98 -9.83 7.04 -2.51
CA SER A 98 -11.13 6.82 -1.86
C SER A 98 -12.21 6.51 -2.90
N GLU A 99 -13.10 5.58 -2.54
CA GLU A 99 -14.27 5.23 -3.37
C GLU A 99 -13.91 4.80 -4.80
N CYS A 100 -12.70 4.27 -5.00
CA CYS A 100 -12.24 3.80 -6.30
C CYS A 100 -12.83 2.41 -6.58
N ASN A 101 -13.08 2.09 -7.85
CA ASN A 101 -13.56 0.76 -8.23
C ASN A 101 -13.12 0.33 -9.63
N SER A 102 -13.05 -0.97 -9.84
CA SER A 102 -12.89 -1.59 -11.17
C SER A 102 -13.80 -2.80 -11.33
N ASN A 103 -14.22 -3.07 -12.56
CA ASN A 103 -14.94 -4.32 -12.86
C ASN A 103 -13.99 -5.50 -13.13
N GLY A 104 -12.75 -5.22 -13.52
CA GLY A 104 -11.68 -6.20 -13.71
C GLY A 104 -10.73 -6.28 -12.51
N ASP A 105 -9.45 -6.53 -12.73
CA ASP A 105 -8.47 -6.63 -11.63
C ASP A 105 -8.01 -5.24 -11.18
N GLY A 106 -7.55 -5.12 -9.93
CA GLY A 106 -7.03 -3.88 -9.36
C GLY A 106 -8.07 -2.79 -9.17
N ILE A 107 -8.68 -2.75 -7.98
CA ILE A 107 -9.71 -1.77 -7.60
C ILE A 107 -9.18 -0.33 -7.59
N PHE A 108 -7.94 -0.15 -7.15
CA PHE A 108 -7.21 1.12 -7.27
C PHE A 108 -6.08 0.97 -8.29
N VAL A 109 -5.16 0.03 -8.05
CA VAL A 109 -4.01 -0.23 -8.91
C VAL A 109 -4.06 -1.65 -9.46
N ILE A 110 -3.80 -1.78 -10.77
CA ILE A 110 -3.27 -3.00 -11.36
C ILE A 110 -1.86 -2.74 -11.89
N SER A 111 -0.94 -3.64 -11.57
CA SER A 111 0.38 -3.74 -12.19
C SER A 111 0.59 -5.16 -12.72
N ASN A 112 1.17 -5.28 -13.90
CA ASN A 112 1.57 -6.56 -14.47
C ASN A 112 2.95 -6.39 -15.12
N CYS A 113 4.01 -6.64 -14.34
CA CYS A 113 5.40 -6.43 -14.73
C CYS A 113 6.36 -7.34 -13.96
N ARG A 114 7.63 -7.37 -14.37
CA ARG A 114 8.67 -8.23 -13.78
C ARG A 114 9.72 -7.45 -12.98
N ASP A 115 9.30 -6.40 -12.28
CA ASP A 115 10.22 -5.48 -11.59
C ASP A 115 9.64 -5.01 -10.24
N SER A 116 10.44 -4.28 -9.47
CA SER A 116 10.10 -3.82 -8.11
C SER A 116 9.05 -2.71 -8.11
N ARG A 117 8.12 -2.77 -7.15
CA ARG A 117 7.02 -1.83 -6.95
C ARG A 117 7.03 -1.30 -5.53
N SER A 118 6.87 0.01 -5.37
CA SER A 118 6.75 0.62 -4.06
C SER A 118 5.41 1.31 -3.89
N PHE A 119 4.69 0.94 -2.83
CA PHE A 119 3.41 1.55 -2.46
C PHE A 119 3.51 2.14 -1.07
N GLU A 120 3.16 3.41 -0.95
CA GLU A 120 2.98 4.14 0.30
C GLU A 120 1.78 5.07 0.15
N GLY A 121 0.72 4.86 0.91
CA GLY A 121 -0.47 5.69 0.86
C GLY A 121 -1.69 5.09 1.53
N THR A 122 -2.84 5.69 1.28
CA THR A 122 -4.12 5.26 1.85
C THR A 122 -5.09 4.84 0.76
N ILE A 123 -5.80 3.73 0.97
CA ILE A 123 -6.96 3.33 0.18
C ILE A 123 -8.13 3.11 1.13
N PHE A 124 -9.20 3.88 0.94
CA PHE A 124 -10.36 3.87 1.81
C PHE A 124 -11.63 3.56 1.02
N ASN A 125 -12.50 2.72 1.60
CA ASN A 125 -13.87 2.45 1.11
C ASN A 125 -13.94 2.21 -0.41
N SER A 126 -13.03 1.38 -0.92
CA SER A 126 -12.88 1.13 -2.36
C SER A 126 -13.24 -0.32 -2.69
N GLY A 127 -13.77 -0.54 -3.89
CA GLY A 127 -14.11 -1.86 -4.40
C GLY A 127 -15.52 -2.34 -4.06
N ASP A 128 -15.82 -3.55 -4.51
CA ASP A 128 -17.08 -4.26 -4.30
C ASP A 128 -16.82 -5.77 -4.13
N LEU A 129 -17.82 -6.53 -3.66
CA LEU A 129 -17.71 -7.98 -3.52
C LEU A 129 -18.02 -8.75 -4.81
N SER A 130 -18.56 -8.11 -5.85
CA SER A 130 -18.88 -8.76 -7.12
C SER A 130 -17.80 -8.59 -8.18
N THR A 131 -16.90 -7.62 -8.02
CA THR A 131 -15.83 -7.29 -8.97
C THR A 131 -14.53 -6.92 -8.25
N GLY A 132 -13.40 -6.90 -8.96
CA GLY A 132 -12.13 -6.46 -8.37
C GLY A 132 -11.40 -7.56 -7.61
N TYR A 133 -10.14 -7.81 -7.96
CA TYR A 133 -9.30 -8.80 -7.24
C TYR A 133 -8.78 -8.25 -5.91
N GLY A 134 -8.56 -6.94 -5.81
CA GLY A 134 -8.24 -6.26 -4.58
C GLY A 134 -7.81 -4.81 -4.82
N PRO A 135 -7.77 -3.95 -3.78
CA PRO A 135 -7.29 -2.57 -3.86
C PRO A 135 -6.01 -2.42 -4.66
N ILE A 136 -4.99 -3.20 -4.31
CA ILE A 136 -3.73 -3.28 -5.05
C ILE A 136 -3.62 -4.69 -5.60
N THR A 137 -3.66 -4.81 -6.92
CA THR A 137 -3.44 -6.08 -7.64
C THR A 137 -2.14 -5.99 -8.41
N THR A 138 -1.28 -6.98 -8.25
CA THR A 138 0.01 -7.05 -8.92
C THR A 138 0.26 -8.46 -9.45
N TRP A 139 0.87 -8.55 -10.63
CA TRP A 139 1.20 -9.79 -11.32
C TRP A 139 2.68 -9.80 -11.66
N TYR A 140 3.40 -10.87 -11.29
CA TYR A 140 4.85 -11.05 -11.49
C TYR A 140 5.77 -10.04 -10.79
N ASP A 141 5.20 -9.04 -10.11
CA ASP A 141 5.93 -7.95 -9.48
C ASP A 141 6.57 -8.37 -8.15
N ASP A 142 7.70 -7.74 -7.83
CA ASP A 142 8.23 -7.70 -6.48
C ASP A 142 7.62 -6.49 -5.76
N VAL A 143 6.89 -6.73 -4.68
CA VAL A 143 6.11 -5.66 -4.01
C VAL A 143 6.75 -5.26 -2.70
N ILE A 144 6.98 -3.95 -2.57
CA ILE A 144 7.38 -3.27 -1.34
C ILE A 144 6.23 -2.36 -0.92
N ALA A 145 5.46 -2.78 0.06
CA ALA A 145 4.38 -1.99 0.63
C ALA A 145 4.82 -1.42 1.99
N LYS A 146 4.99 -0.10 2.08
CA LYS A 146 5.43 0.56 3.31
C LYS A 146 4.43 1.62 3.75
N SER A 147 4.13 1.66 5.05
CA SER A 147 3.32 2.74 5.64
C SER A 147 1.96 2.93 4.97
N ASN A 148 1.35 1.84 4.49
CA ASN A 148 0.03 1.89 3.86
C ASN A 148 -1.09 1.80 4.89
N ASN A 149 -2.22 2.41 4.57
CA ASN A 149 -3.48 2.09 5.24
C ASN A 149 -4.53 1.71 4.20
N ILE A 150 -4.97 0.46 4.24
CA ILE A 150 -6.03 -0.04 3.39
C ILE A 150 -7.19 -0.43 4.30
N SER A 151 -8.28 0.32 4.22
CA SER A 151 -9.41 0.15 5.14
C SER A 151 -10.77 0.26 4.47
N TYR A 152 -11.73 -0.50 5.01
CA TYR A 152 -13.11 -0.59 4.50
C TYR A 152 -13.20 -0.98 3.01
N CYS A 153 -12.15 -1.62 2.49
CA CYS A 153 -12.11 -2.03 1.11
C CYS A 153 -12.79 -3.39 0.93
N LYS A 154 -13.31 -3.62 -0.28
CA LYS A 154 -13.99 -4.85 -0.66
C LYS A 154 -13.39 -5.41 -1.92
N GLY A 155 -13.30 -6.73 -2.06
CA GLY A 155 -12.85 -7.37 -3.29
C GLY A 155 -13.34 -8.81 -3.39
N VAL A 156 -13.39 -9.34 -4.61
CA VAL A 156 -13.68 -10.76 -4.84
C VAL A 156 -12.58 -11.60 -4.21
N TYR A 157 -11.31 -11.32 -4.54
CA TYR A 157 -10.19 -12.10 -4.06
C TYR A 157 -9.61 -11.55 -2.75
N SER A 158 -9.29 -10.27 -2.64
CA SER A 158 -8.63 -9.70 -1.46
C SER A 158 -9.18 -8.32 -1.15
N SER A 159 -9.31 -7.98 0.13
CA SER A 159 -9.67 -6.63 0.57
C SER A 159 -8.47 -5.72 0.79
N GLY A 160 -7.24 -6.21 0.59
CA GLY A 160 -6.00 -5.46 0.76
C GLY A 160 -5.09 -5.57 -0.45
N ILE A 161 -3.99 -6.31 -0.33
CA ILE A 161 -3.07 -6.56 -1.44
C ILE A 161 -3.31 -7.96 -1.99
N PHE A 162 -3.35 -8.04 -3.32
CA PHE A 162 -3.31 -9.27 -4.09
C PHE A 162 -2.05 -9.27 -4.96
N ASN A 163 -1.12 -10.18 -4.70
CA ASN A 163 0.12 -10.33 -5.46
C ASN A 163 0.29 -11.77 -5.94
N GLU A 164 0.08 -11.98 -7.23
CA GLU A 164 0.16 -13.28 -7.86
C GLU A 164 1.42 -13.43 -8.73
N GLN A 165 2.00 -14.64 -8.69
CA GLN A 165 3.16 -15.07 -9.46
C GLN A 165 4.46 -14.25 -9.26
N SER A 166 4.68 -13.68 -8.06
CA SER A 166 5.96 -13.04 -7.72
C SER A 166 7.11 -14.07 -7.66
N ALA A 167 8.21 -13.74 -8.34
CA ALA A 167 9.39 -14.60 -8.41
C ALA A 167 10.29 -14.45 -7.16
N ASN A 168 10.32 -13.27 -6.54
CA ASN A 168 11.25 -12.96 -5.46
C ASN A 168 10.54 -12.70 -4.12
N LEU A 169 10.75 -11.50 -3.56
CA LEU A 169 10.39 -11.12 -2.20
C LEU A 169 9.26 -10.10 -2.21
N TRP A 170 8.16 -10.46 -1.58
CA TRP A 170 7.10 -9.55 -1.17
C TRP A 170 7.41 -9.04 0.24
N ASN A 171 7.43 -7.73 0.44
CA ASN A 171 7.75 -7.10 1.72
C ASN A 171 6.72 -6.03 2.07
N THR A 172 5.92 -6.28 3.11
CA THR A 172 5.06 -5.27 3.71
C THR A 172 5.55 -4.88 5.09
N SER A 173 5.63 -3.57 5.35
CA SER A 173 6.01 -3.08 6.67
C SER A 173 5.26 -1.83 7.09
N TYR A 174 4.98 -1.70 8.39
CA TYR A 174 4.30 -0.55 8.96
C TYR A 174 2.93 -0.26 8.32
N CYS A 175 2.25 -1.30 7.82
CA CYS A 175 0.97 -1.17 7.13
C CYS A 175 -0.22 -1.52 8.04
N THR A 176 -1.38 -0.93 7.76
CA THR A 176 -2.66 -1.29 8.37
C THR A 176 -3.62 -1.80 7.31
N TYR A 177 -4.17 -2.99 7.53
CA TYR A 177 -5.26 -3.60 6.77
C TYR A 177 -6.43 -3.75 7.72
N SER A 178 -7.51 -2.99 7.53
CA SER A 178 -8.60 -3.00 8.51
C SER A 178 -10.01 -2.92 7.97
N SER A 179 -10.92 -3.64 8.62
CA SER A 179 -12.35 -3.64 8.26
C SER A 179 -12.59 -3.99 6.78
N GLY A 180 -11.69 -4.76 6.17
CA GLY A 180 -11.81 -5.24 4.81
C GLY A 180 -12.70 -6.46 4.71
N ILE A 181 -13.38 -6.63 3.58
CA ILE A 181 -14.24 -7.78 3.33
C ILE A 181 -13.90 -8.37 1.96
N ALA A 182 -13.61 -9.67 1.91
CA ALA A 182 -13.38 -10.37 0.66
C ALA A 182 -14.11 -11.70 0.59
N ASN A 183 -14.34 -12.22 -0.62
CA ASN A 183 -14.92 -13.55 -0.77
C ASN A 183 -13.87 -14.66 -0.53
N GLN A 184 -12.60 -14.44 -0.91
CA GLN A 184 -11.55 -15.45 -0.81
C GLN A 184 -10.49 -15.16 0.26
N PHE A 185 -9.63 -14.16 0.08
CA PHE A 185 -8.51 -13.82 0.95
C PHE A 185 -8.87 -12.62 1.82
N GLY A 186 -9.00 -12.81 3.13
CA GLY A 186 -9.57 -11.79 4.00
C GLY A 186 -8.83 -10.46 4.03
N ALA A 187 -7.51 -10.39 3.75
CA ALA A 187 -6.77 -9.13 3.70
C ALA A 187 -5.57 -9.14 2.76
N VAL A 188 -4.76 -10.20 2.78
CA VAL A 188 -3.50 -10.25 2.03
C VAL A 188 -3.36 -11.59 1.35
N MET A 189 -3.09 -11.56 0.06
CA MET A 189 -2.62 -12.71 -0.71
C MET A 189 -1.29 -12.35 -1.36
N CYS A 190 -0.32 -13.23 -1.20
CA CYS A 190 0.98 -13.10 -1.83
C CYS A 190 1.48 -14.44 -2.37
N SER A 191 2.38 -14.36 -3.33
CA SER A 191 3.14 -15.47 -3.88
C SER A 191 4.63 -15.17 -3.73
N GLY A 192 5.48 -16.18 -3.88
CA GLY A 192 6.90 -16.05 -3.55
C GLY A 192 7.20 -16.02 -2.04
N ASN A 193 8.40 -15.56 -1.69
CA ASN A 193 8.80 -15.36 -0.30
C ASN A 193 8.17 -14.06 0.20
N ALA A 194 7.65 -14.05 1.42
CA ALA A 194 6.90 -12.93 1.95
C ALA A 194 7.36 -12.53 3.35
N VAL A 195 7.45 -11.23 3.59
CA VAL A 195 7.72 -10.64 4.91
C VAL A 195 6.62 -9.65 5.24
N VAL A 196 5.94 -9.85 6.38
CA VAL A 196 5.00 -8.91 6.99
C VAL A 196 5.60 -8.44 8.31
N ASN A 197 5.95 -7.15 8.42
CA ASN A 197 6.61 -6.65 9.62
C ASN A 197 5.92 -5.41 10.20
N SER A 198 5.73 -5.37 11.53
CA SER A 198 5.17 -4.21 12.23
C SER A 198 3.82 -3.73 11.67
N CYS A 199 2.96 -4.65 11.23
CA CYS A 199 1.67 -4.34 10.62
C CYS A 199 0.47 -4.55 11.56
N ASN A 200 -0.65 -3.90 11.27
CA ASN A 200 -1.94 -4.14 11.89
C ASN A 200 -2.87 -4.81 10.86
N ILE A 201 -3.41 -5.98 11.18
CA ILE A 201 -4.40 -6.71 10.35
C ILE A 201 -5.63 -6.92 11.23
N ILE A 202 -6.61 -6.03 11.13
CA ILE A 202 -7.68 -5.91 12.15
C ILE A 202 -9.07 -5.95 11.53
N ASN A 203 -9.99 -6.74 12.10
CA ASN A 203 -11.40 -6.74 11.71
C ASN A 203 -11.66 -7.08 10.23
N ASN A 204 -10.78 -7.88 9.62
CA ASN A 204 -10.97 -8.30 8.23
C ASN A 204 -11.79 -9.58 8.15
N SER A 205 -12.60 -9.73 7.10
CA SER A 205 -13.50 -10.88 6.92
C SER A 205 -13.31 -11.57 5.58
N GLU A 206 -13.33 -12.91 5.62
CA GLU A 206 -13.46 -13.77 4.46
C GLU A 206 -14.87 -14.38 4.46
N LEU A 207 -15.59 -14.28 3.34
CA LEU A 207 -17.02 -14.64 3.29
C LEU A 207 -17.33 -16.03 2.73
N LEU A 208 -16.65 -16.48 1.67
CA LEU A 208 -17.13 -17.61 0.86
C LEU A 208 -16.17 -18.79 0.85
N ASP A 209 -14.87 -18.57 0.70
CA ASP A 209 -13.90 -19.65 0.58
C ASP A 209 -13.27 -20.04 1.93
N SER A 210 -12.12 -20.71 1.88
CA SER A 210 -11.35 -21.17 3.03
C SER A 210 -9.85 -20.94 2.81
N GLU A 211 -9.56 -19.77 2.26
CA GLU A 211 -8.24 -19.29 1.89
C GLU A 211 -7.56 -18.47 2.98
N GLY A 212 -8.32 -18.00 3.96
CA GLY A 212 -7.82 -17.34 5.15
C GLY A 212 -7.58 -15.84 5.00
N ILE A 213 -7.23 -15.20 6.12
CA ILE A 213 -7.03 -13.74 6.19
C ILE A 213 -5.72 -13.34 5.53
N VAL A 214 -4.65 -14.09 5.81
CA VAL A 214 -3.34 -13.93 5.20
C VAL A 214 -2.96 -15.24 4.50
N ASN A 215 -2.79 -15.18 3.18
CA ASN A 215 -2.48 -16.34 2.35
C ASN A 215 -1.12 -16.19 1.65
N ASN A 216 -0.31 -17.25 1.69
CA ASN A 216 0.90 -17.39 0.89
C ASN A 216 0.99 -18.78 0.21
N TYR A 217 0.84 -18.82 -1.11
CA TYR A 217 0.73 -20.09 -1.85
C TYR A 217 2.05 -20.76 -2.23
N ALA A 218 3.18 -20.04 -2.22
CA ALA A 218 4.34 -20.52 -2.97
C ALA A 218 5.56 -20.86 -2.12
N ARG A 219 5.85 -20.11 -1.05
CA ARG A 219 7.13 -20.25 -0.34
C ARG A 219 6.98 -19.92 1.16
N THR A 220 7.96 -19.20 1.71
CA THR A 220 8.04 -18.88 3.13
C THR A 220 7.34 -17.55 3.40
N LEU A 221 6.50 -17.53 4.43
CA LEU A 221 5.91 -16.33 5.00
C LEU A 221 6.52 -16.08 6.39
N THR A 222 7.19 -14.95 6.55
CA THR A 222 7.66 -14.46 7.85
C THR A 222 6.78 -13.31 8.30
N ILE A 223 6.20 -13.42 9.49
CA ILE A 223 5.38 -12.39 10.12
C ILE A 223 6.03 -11.99 11.43
N SER A 224 6.39 -10.72 11.57
CA SER A 224 7.06 -10.21 12.75
C SER A 224 6.42 -8.94 13.29
N LYS A 225 6.31 -8.82 14.62
CA LYS A 225 5.85 -7.60 15.31
C LYS A 225 4.46 -7.10 14.84
N CYS A 226 3.61 -8.02 14.38
CA CYS A 226 2.29 -7.68 13.87
C CYS A 226 1.18 -7.90 14.90
N CYS A 227 0.12 -7.11 14.79
CA CYS A 227 -1.14 -7.31 15.51
C CYS A 227 -2.19 -7.85 14.55
N LEU A 228 -2.76 -9.03 14.84
CA LEU A 228 -3.84 -9.64 14.08
C LEU A 228 -5.08 -9.86 14.96
N MET A 229 -6.01 -8.90 14.95
CA MET A 229 -7.10 -8.84 15.92
C MET A 229 -8.47 -8.82 15.25
N ASN A 230 -9.45 -9.52 15.82
CA ASN A 230 -10.85 -9.58 15.41
C ASN A 230 -11.05 -9.95 13.94
N ASN A 231 -10.11 -10.67 13.33
CA ASN A 231 -10.32 -11.14 11.97
C ASN A 231 -11.25 -12.35 11.97
N ASN A 232 -12.16 -12.37 10.99
CA ASN A 232 -13.22 -13.35 10.87
C ASN A 232 -13.01 -14.17 9.58
N PRO A 233 -12.15 -15.19 9.59
CA PRO A 233 -12.10 -16.14 8.49
C PRO A 233 -13.43 -16.89 8.40
N ASN A 234 -13.83 -17.30 7.20
CA ASN A 234 -15.02 -18.13 7.02
C ASN A 234 -14.92 -19.41 7.88
N GLY A 235 -16.03 -20.04 8.27
CA GLY A 235 -16.11 -21.07 9.33
C GLY A 235 -15.11 -22.24 9.28
N VAL A 236 -14.56 -22.57 8.11
CA VAL A 236 -13.44 -23.53 7.94
C VAL A 236 -12.09 -22.86 7.61
N GLY A 237 -12.12 -21.61 7.16
CA GLY A 237 -11.00 -20.73 6.88
C GLY A 237 -10.09 -20.50 8.09
N LYS A 238 -8.95 -19.89 7.80
CA LYS A 238 -7.80 -19.82 8.70
C LYS A 238 -7.31 -18.40 8.86
N LEU A 239 -6.66 -18.08 9.99
CA LEU A 239 -5.96 -16.79 10.07
C LEU A 239 -4.80 -16.77 9.05
N PHE A 240 -4.11 -17.90 8.92
CA PHE A 240 -3.00 -18.08 7.99
C PHE A 240 -3.22 -19.33 7.13
N LYS A 241 -3.05 -19.20 5.81
CA LYS A 241 -2.92 -20.33 4.88
C LYS A 241 -1.58 -20.21 4.16
N VAL A 242 -0.66 -21.11 4.46
CA VAL A 242 0.71 -21.05 3.91
C VAL A 242 1.10 -22.41 3.38
N ALA A 243 1.52 -22.48 2.13
CA ALA A 243 1.86 -23.76 1.50
C ALA A 243 3.09 -24.43 2.12
N ASN A 244 4.18 -23.67 2.36
CA ASN A 244 5.47 -24.26 2.69
C ASN A 244 5.96 -23.98 4.11
N SER A 245 6.21 -22.72 4.48
CA SER A 245 6.78 -22.40 5.79
C SER A 245 6.20 -21.10 6.33
N LEU A 246 5.75 -21.13 7.59
CA LEU A 246 5.26 -19.97 8.31
C LEU A 246 6.15 -19.73 9.54
N ILE A 247 6.74 -18.54 9.60
CA ILE A 247 7.58 -18.08 10.72
C ILE A 247 6.86 -16.91 11.40
N ILE A 248 6.56 -17.03 12.69
CA ILE A 248 5.87 -15.98 13.48
C ILE A 248 6.77 -15.53 14.62
N ILE A 249 7.03 -14.21 14.70
CA ILE A 249 7.98 -13.61 15.63
C ILE A 249 7.33 -12.40 16.34
N SER A 250 7.23 -12.46 17.67
CA SER A 250 6.79 -11.34 18.52
C SER A 250 5.47 -10.70 18.06
N CYS A 251 4.49 -11.52 17.64
CA CYS A 251 3.19 -11.06 17.17
C CYS A 251 2.09 -11.26 18.22
N TYR A 252 1.03 -10.48 18.10
CA TYR A 252 -0.24 -10.69 18.81
C TYR A 252 -1.31 -11.19 17.84
N TYR A 253 -2.11 -12.18 18.25
CA TYR A 253 -3.29 -12.64 17.53
C TYR A 253 -4.34 -13.22 18.51
N ASP A 254 -5.63 -12.93 18.30
CA ASP A 254 -6.69 -13.33 19.26
C ASP A 254 -6.90 -14.85 19.31
N SER A 255 -6.92 -15.48 18.14
CA SER A 255 -6.95 -16.93 17.97
C SER A 255 -6.28 -17.26 16.64
N TYR A 256 -5.55 -18.36 16.56
CA TYR A 256 -4.94 -18.78 15.30
C TYR A 256 -5.45 -20.15 14.92
N THR A 257 -5.90 -20.24 13.68
CA THR A 257 -6.08 -21.48 12.95
C THR A 257 -5.20 -21.38 11.72
N PHE A 258 -4.53 -22.48 11.36
CA PHE A 258 -3.58 -22.54 10.27
C PHE A 258 -3.85 -23.78 9.40
N SER A 259 -3.50 -23.70 8.11
CA SER A 259 -3.43 -24.85 7.20
C SER A 259 -2.14 -24.82 6.38
N GLY A 260 -1.43 -25.96 6.33
CA GLY A 260 -0.13 -26.14 5.68
C GLY A 260 0.86 -26.93 6.56
N ASN A 261 2.16 -26.77 6.33
CA ASN A 261 3.20 -27.33 7.20
C ASN A 261 3.29 -26.60 8.54
N SER A 262 3.54 -27.33 9.64
CA SER A 262 3.56 -26.79 11.00
C SER A 262 4.35 -25.47 11.13
N PRO A 263 3.76 -24.41 11.71
CA PRO A 263 4.42 -23.12 11.83
C PRO A 263 5.59 -23.18 12.80
N THR A 264 6.67 -22.45 12.49
CA THR A 264 7.73 -22.13 13.46
C THR A 264 7.31 -20.87 14.21
N VAL A 265 6.78 -21.03 15.42
CA VAL A 265 6.42 -19.91 16.29
C VAL A 265 7.57 -19.66 17.26
N GLN A 266 8.23 -18.50 17.15
CA GLN A 266 9.39 -18.18 17.98
C GLN A 266 9.00 -17.41 19.24
N GLU A 267 8.05 -16.46 19.15
CA GLU A 267 7.57 -15.70 20.31
C GLU A 267 6.16 -15.13 20.05
N THR A 268 5.31 -15.08 21.09
CA THR A 268 4.05 -14.34 21.08
C THR A 268 4.10 -13.23 22.11
N THR A 269 3.44 -12.11 21.84
CA THR A 269 3.41 -10.95 22.72
C THR A 269 2.01 -10.70 23.28
N SER A 270 1.94 -9.93 24.37
CA SER A 270 0.66 -9.43 24.90
C SER A 270 -0.06 -8.57 23.86
N LYS A 271 -1.38 -8.40 24.02
CA LYS A 271 -2.19 -7.56 23.13
C LYS A 271 -1.57 -6.17 22.93
N PHE A 272 -1.28 -5.84 21.67
CA PHE A 272 -0.82 -4.53 21.24
C PHE A 272 -1.47 -4.16 19.91
N ILE A 273 -1.47 -2.87 19.59
CA ILE A 273 -1.76 -2.37 18.25
C ILE A 273 -0.57 -1.47 17.91
N ASN A 274 0.01 -1.63 16.72
CA ASN A 274 1.10 -0.76 16.31
C ASN A 274 0.58 0.68 16.20
N ALA A 275 1.22 1.62 16.88
CA ALA A 275 0.93 3.05 16.78
C ALA A 275 1.49 3.62 15.47
N LEU A 276 0.89 3.23 14.35
CA LEU A 276 1.30 3.66 13.02
C LEU A 276 0.69 5.04 12.74
N SER A 277 1.54 6.06 12.57
CA SER A 277 1.12 7.47 12.45
C SER A 277 0.79 7.92 11.03
N HIS A 278 0.62 6.99 10.08
CA HIS A 278 0.73 7.32 8.67
C HIS A 278 -0.64 7.41 7.96
N LEU A 279 -0.98 8.65 7.53
CA LEU A 279 -1.84 9.06 6.40
C LEU A 279 -3.30 8.56 6.31
N SER A 280 -3.87 7.91 7.31
CA SER A 280 -5.26 7.44 7.27
C SER A 280 -6.15 8.13 8.29
N THR A 281 -6.97 9.03 7.79
CA THR A 281 -8.33 9.20 8.30
C THR A 281 -9.30 8.64 7.25
N ALA A 282 -10.52 8.31 7.65
CA ALA A 282 -11.62 7.89 6.77
C ALA A 282 -11.91 8.88 5.61
N ASN A 283 -11.34 10.08 5.66
CA ASN A 283 -11.60 11.15 4.70
C ASN A 283 -10.46 11.37 3.72
N CYS A 284 -9.43 10.51 3.66
CA CYS A 284 -8.24 10.81 2.88
C CYS A 284 -7.56 12.14 3.28
N ILE A 285 -7.87 12.67 4.48
CA ILE A 285 -7.29 13.90 5.03
C ILE A 285 -5.97 13.50 5.69
N ALA A 286 -5.01 13.16 4.85
CA ALA A 286 -3.65 13.47 5.22
C ALA A 286 -3.51 14.98 5.06
N VAL A 287 -3.51 15.73 6.17
CA VAL A 287 -2.81 17.01 6.17
C VAL A 287 -1.35 16.64 5.94
N ILE A 288 -0.92 16.65 4.69
CA ILE A 288 0.50 16.68 4.38
C ILE A 288 0.87 18.14 4.62
N PRO A 289 1.53 18.52 5.73
CA PRO A 289 1.97 19.88 5.89
C PRO A 289 2.83 20.24 4.68
N PHE A 290 2.42 21.28 3.97
CA PHE A 290 3.24 21.89 2.94
C PHE A 290 4.43 22.50 3.69
N ILE A 291 5.58 21.84 3.69
CA ILE A 291 6.82 22.55 3.99
C ILE A 291 7.06 23.45 2.78
N SER A 292 6.47 24.65 2.81
CA SER A 292 6.94 25.74 1.97
C SER A 292 8.42 25.94 2.32
N GLN A 293 9.28 26.14 1.32
CA GLN A 293 10.72 26.30 1.52
C GLN A 293 11.10 27.49 2.43
N ASN A 294 10.12 28.27 2.91
CA ASN A 294 10.32 29.41 3.79
C ASN A 294 10.47 29.05 5.28
N GLU A 295 10.14 27.84 5.73
CA GLU A 295 10.32 27.46 7.15
C GLU A 295 11.74 26.98 7.49
N LYS A 296 12.56 26.62 6.49
CA LYS A 296 14.00 26.36 6.73
C LYS A 296 14.76 27.61 7.16
N HIS A 297 14.23 28.81 6.93
CA HIS A 297 14.88 30.04 7.38
C HIS A 297 14.64 30.34 8.86
N LEU A 298 13.58 29.82 9.47
CA LEU A 298 13.27 30.07 10.90
C LEU A 298 14.00 29.10 11.83
N GLU A 299 14.20 27.83 11.44
CA GLU A 299 14.99 26.89 12.25
C GLU A 299 16.50 27.17 12.25
N THR A 300 17.00 27.95 11.28
CA THR A 300 18.42 28.31 11.21
C THR A 300 18.75 29.57 12.03
N GLU A 301 17.76 30.41 12.38
CA GLU A 301 17.97 31.57 13.25
C GLU A 301 17.81 31.22 14.74
N GLU A 302 16.96 30.26 15.13
CA GLU A 302 16.82 29.86 16.55
C GLU A 302 17.92 28.92 17.07
N ARG A 303 18.68 28.24 16.19
CA ARG A 303 19.91 27.51 16.60
C ARG A 303 21.13 28.42 16.83
N GLY A 304 20.95 29.73 16.66
CA GLY A 304 21.97 30.76 16.86
C GLY A 304 22.06 31.32 18.28
N SER A 305 21.35 30.81 19.28
CA SER A 305 21.63 31.19 20.69
C SER A 305 20.98 30.24 21.69
N LEU A 306 21.69 29.22 22.16
CA LEU A 306 21.52 28.73 23.54
C LEU A 306 22.70 27.85 23.94
N HIS A 307 23.38 28.31 25.00
CA HIS A 307 24.52 27.69 25.63
C HIS A 307 24.17 26.36 26.34
N LYS A 308 25.21 25.54 26.52
CA LYS A 308 25.28 24.33 27.34
C LYS A 308 24.53 24.46 28.67
N GLY A 309 23.63 23.51 28.93
CA GLY A 309 23.08 23.17 30.25
C GLY A 309 22.06 22.04 30.13
N ASP A 310 22.25 20.95 30.87
CA ASP A 310 21.35 19.80 30.97
C ASP A 310 19.88 20.21 31.18
N VAL A 311 18.93 19.63 30.43
CA VAL A 311 17.58 19.24 30.92
C VAL A 311 16.98 18.14 30.04
N SER A 312 16.57 17.06 30.71
CA SER A 312 15.68 15.96 30.33
C SER A 312 14.22 16.38 30.10
N GLU A 313 13.51 15.67 29.21
CA GLU A 313 12.03 15.64 29.05
C GLU A 313 11.31 16.95 28.64
N LEU A 314 10.56 16.90 27.52
CA LEU A 314 9.16 17.36 27.40
C LEU A 314 8.64 17.08 25.96
N ILE A 315 7.67 16.17 25.79
CA ILE A 315 6.23 16.41 25.52
C ILE A 315 5.91 17.08 24.16
N PHE A 316 5.15 16.39 23.32
CA PHE A 316 4.04 17.01 22.59
C PHE A 316 2.80 16.08 22.59
N MET A 317 1.87 16.40 23.49
CA MET A 317 0.45 16.04 23.43
C MET A 317 -0.30 17.20 22.75
N ALA A 318 -1.19 16.88 21.80
CA ALA A 318 -2.51 17.49 21.51
C ALA A 318 -2.99 16.89 20.17
N PHE A 319 -4.23 16.45 19.94
CA PHE A 319 -5.53 16.94 20.40
C PHE A 319 -6.55 15.79 20.57
N MET A 320 -7.36 15.88 21.64
CA MET A 320 -8.76 15.42 21.65
C MET A 320 -9.65 16.67 21.60
N ALA A 321 -10.69 16.65 20.77
CA ALA A 321 -11.97 17.32 21.02
C ALA A 321 -13.05 16.79 20.05
N TYR A 322 -14.09 16.20 20.65
CA TYR A 322 -15.32 15.57 20.09
C TYR A 322 -15.21 14.17 19.50
#